data_AF-A0A1Q5SJH5-F1
#
_entry.id   AF-A0A1Q5SJH5-F1
#
_cell.length_a   1.000
_cell.length_b   1.000
_cell.length_c   1.000
_cell.angle_alpha   90.00
_cell.angle_beta   90.00
_cell.angle_gamma   90.00
#
_symmetry.space_group_name_H-M   'P 1'
#
loop_
_entity.id
_entity.type
_entity.pdbx_description
1 polymer ?
#
loop_
_entity_poly.entity_id
_entity_poly.type
_entity_poly.pdbx_seq_one_letter_code
_entity_poly.pdbx_strand_id
1 'polypeptide(L)'
;MSGVVTREDVLEYCSRMQGDDEAKQAACLKEEATRLRGEFSLTSTADCSVGRIKTTDEKEYQLRGLGGLWLNGGYSLNWQHVRSGKFLDGSCASGALPITEQFKLLCPAAVERLVAPLRSYLDESYWAKFWRVDQRGIYDTNQKKLVFSIQEPEEGLKSARAVFAERKVTTAQEESTRPILTYNMIFKFNGKDIYYLEVDQSDRRRGARITKLTVSSPNISDAAGVSVGSRLIDVAGYNWRKLCEEYEARVNCRSSYSSKVTYILDDDVVTGRTLIQSILSKSRVKAIEVEAPF
;
A
#
# COMPACT_ATOMS: atom_id res chain seq x y z
N MET A 1 -22.38 -21.54 11.17
CA MET A 1 -21.19 -22.36 11.48
C MET A 1 -21.32 -22.75 12.93
N SER A 2 -21.19 -24.04 13.21
CA SER A 2 -21.14 -24.58 14.57
C SER A 2 -19.80 -25.28 14.76
N GLY A 3 -19.08 -24.95 15.83
CA GLY A 3 -17.84 -25.62 16.22
C GLY A 3 -17.96 -26.14 17.65
N VAL A 4 -17.35 -27.29 17.92
CA VAL A 4 -17.24 -27.83 19.29
C VAL A 4 -15.85 -27.49 19.79
N VAL A 5 -15.75 -26.85 20.95
CA VAL A 5 -14.45 -26.64 21.62
C VAL A 5 -14.11 -27.90 22.40
N THR A 6 -13.01 -28.55 22.06
CA THR A 6 -12.55 -29.75 22.77
C THR A 6 -11.64 -29.38 23.94
N ARG A 7 -11.32 -30.37 24.78
CA ARG A 7 -10.38 -30.19 25.90
C ARG A 7 -8.98 -29.81 25.38
N GLU A 8 -8.59 -30.35 24.23
CA GLU A 8 -7.32 -30.11 23.57
C GLU A 8 -7.20 -28.65 23.10
N ASP A 9 -8.27 -28.04 22.60
CA ASP A 9 -8.31 -26.63 22.21
C ASP A 9 -8.05 -25.70 23.42
N VAL A 10 -8.63 -26.05 24.56
CA VAL A 10 -8.44 -25.30 25.82
C VAL A 10 -7.01 -25.45 26.34
N LEU A 11 -6.42 -26.64 26.19
CA LEU A 11 -5.01 -26.90 26.52
C LEU A 11 -4.07 -26.04 25.66
N GLU A 12 -4.29 -25.99 24.34
CA GLU A 12 -3.50 -25.13 23.45
C GLU A 12 -3.64 -23.65 23.83
N TYR A 13 -4.86 -23.18 24.07
CA TYR A 13 -5.13 -21.79 24.46
C TYR A 13 -4.42 -21.40 25.76
N CYS A 14 -4.55 -22.22 26.81
CA CYS A 14 -3.92 -21.95 28.09
C CYS A 14 -2.38 -21.99 28.00
N SER A 15 -1.82 -22.88 27.18
CA SER A 15 -0.38 -22.93 26.92
C SER A 15 0.12 -21.65 26.23
N ARG A 16 -0.61 -21.14 25.22
CA ARG A 16 -0.25 -19.89 24.52
C ARG A 16 -0.33 -18.65 25.40
N MET A 17 -1.32 -18.57 26.29
CA MET A 17 -1.54 -17.38 27.12
C MET A 17 -0.62 -17.31 28.33
N GLN A 18 -0.23 -18.46 28.90
CA GLN A 18 0.53 -18.52 30.15
C GLN A 18 2.01 -18.88 29.96
N GLY A 19 2.43 -19.25 28.74
CA GLY A 19 3.80 -19.73 28.46
C GLY A 19 4.08 -21.03 29.21
N ASP A 20 5.34 -21.31 29.55
CA ASP A 20 5.77 -22.59 30.15
C ASP A 20 5.48 -22.73 31.66
N ASP A 21 4.67 -21.86 32.25
CA ASP A 21 4.31 -21.91 33.68
C ASP A 21 3.18 -22.92 33.93
N GLU A 22 3.55 -24.15 34.30
CA GLU A 22 2.61 -25.26 34.54
C GLU A 22 1.52 -24.93 35.58
N ALA A 23 1.84 -24.15 36.62
CA ALA A 23 0.88 -23.79 37.67
C ALA A 23 -0.19 -22.83 37.14
N LYS A 24 0.20 -21.86 36.29
CA LYS A 24 -0.75 -20.95 35.63
C LYS A 24 -1.55 -21.62 34.54
N GLN A 25 -0.96 -22.54 33.78
CA GLN A 25 -1.70 -23.35 32.81
C GLN A 25 -2.77 -24.21 33.51
N ALA A 26 -2.44 -24.86 34.61
CA ALA A 26 -3.39 -25.66 35.39
C ALA A 26 -4.54 -24.81 35.97
N ALA A 27 -4.25 -23.59 36.42
CA ALA A 27 -5.27 -22.65 36.89
C ALA A 27 -6.21 -22.20 35.74
N CYS A 28 -5.64 -21.84 34.59
CA CYS A 28 -6.38 -21.50 33.37
C CYS A 28 -7.29 -22.64 32.92
N LEU A 29 -6.78 -23.87 32.91
CA LEU A 29 -7.56 -25.06 32.55
C LEU A 29 -8.74 -25.29 33.49
N LYS A 30 -8.53 -25.09 34.80
CA LYS A 30 -9.60 -25.27 35.80
C LYS A 30 -10.65 -24.18 35.70
N GLU A 31 -10.25 -22.95 35.44
CA GLU A 31 -11.15 -21.81 35.21
C GLU A 31 -11.99 -22.03 33.93
N GLU A 32 -11.35 -22.36 32.82
CA GLU A 32 -12.01 -22.63 31.55
C GLU A 32 -12.88 -23.91 31.62
N ALA A 33 -12.42 -24.99 32.26
CA ALA A 33 -13.24 -26.19 32.48
C ALA A 33 -14.51 -25.89 33.31
N THR A 34 -14.41 -25.01 34.30
CA THR A 34 -15.56 -24.55 35.09
C THR A 34 -16.50 -23.67 34.26
N ARG A 35 -15.94 -22.86 33.35
CA ARG A 35 -16.69 -22.03 32.39
C ARG A 35 -17.41 -22.87 31.33
N LEU A 36 -16.85 -24.02 30.94
CA LEU A 36 -17.25 -24.78 29.75
C LEU A 36 -18.22 -25.95 29.98
N ARG A 37 -18.47 -26.41 31.23
CA ARG A 37 -19.53 -27.37 31.65
C ARG A 37 -19.88 -28.56 30.71
N GLY A 38 -18.96 -29.03 29.87
CA GLY A 38 -19.18 -30.16 28.95
C GLY A 38 -19.88 -29.76 27.64
N GLU A 39 -19.13 -29.82 26.54
CA GLU A 39 -19.52 -29.58 25.14
C GLU A 39 -20.20 -28.22 24.84
N PHE A 40 -19.38 -27.21 24.57
CA PHE A 40 -19.84 -25.91 24.09
C PHE A 40 -19.93 -25.91 22.56
N SER A 41 -21.15 -25.91 22.01
CA SER A 41 -21.40 -25.65 20.59
C SER A 41 -21.34 -24.14 20.34
N LEU A 42 -20.22 -23.65 19.82
CA LEU A 42 -20.08 -22.26 19.39
C LEU A 42 -20.79 -22.08 18.05
N THR A 43 -21.89 -21.34 18.05
CA THR A 43 -22.66 -21.08 16.83
C THR A 43 -22.50 -19.63 16.39
N SER A 44 -21.91 -19.42 15.22
CA SER A 44 -21.91 -18.13 14.52
C SER A 44 -22.87 -18.18 13.35
N THR A 45 -23.66 -17.12 13.20
CA THR A 45 -24.61 -16.96 12.08
C THR A 45 -24.35 -15.62 11.41
N ALA A 46 -24.61 -15.55 10.11
CA ALA A 46 -24.43 -14.32 9.35
C ALA A 46 -25.57 -14.13 8.36
N ASP A 47 -25.98 -12.87 8.18
CA ASP A 47 -26.81 -12.43 7.08
C ASP A 47 -25.90 -11.76 6.04
N CYS A 48 -25.56 -12.53 5.00
CA CYS A 48 -24.64 -12.10 3.95
C CYS A 48 -25.23 -10.99 3.06
N SER A 49 -26.55 -10.83 3.02
CA SER A 49 -27.21 -9.85 2.15
C SER A 49 -27.01 -8.42 2.66
N VAL A 50 -27.06 -8.27 3.99
CA VAL A 50 -26.84 -6.98 4.68
C VAL A 50 -25.47 -6.88 5.32
N GLY A 51 -24.65 -7.95 5.29
CA GLY A 51 -23.31 -7.94 5.86
C GLY A 51 -23.31 -7.93 7.39
N ARG A 52 -24.20 -8.69 8.02
CA ARG A 52 -24.30 -8.79 9.49
C ARG A 52 -23.80 -10.15 9.97
N ILE A 53 -23.13 -10.17 11.11
CA ILE A 53 -22.71 -11.41 11.78
C ILE A 53 -23.09 -11.37 13.25
N LYS A 54 -23.68 -12.47 13.74
CA LYS A 54 -23.81 -12.79 15.16
C LYS A 54 -22.67 -13.74 15.51
N THR A 55 -21.72 -13.26 16.30
CA THR A 55 -20.53 -14.00 16.73
C THR A 55 -20.87 -15.02 17.82
N THR A 56 -19.91 -15.89 18.11
CA THR A 56 -20.04 -16.96 19.10
C THR A 56 -20.35 -16.48 20.52
N ASP A 57 -20.00 -15.24 20.87
CA ASP A 57 -20.34 -14.57 22.13
C ASP A 57 -21.68 -13.81 22.08
N GLU A 58 -22.54 -14.17 21.12
CA GLU A 58 -23.86 -13.61 20.85
C GLU A 58 -23.92 -12.11 20.51
N LYS A 59 -22.77 -11.47 20.29
CA LYS A 59 -22.72 -10.08 19.85
C LYS A 59 -23.01 -9.98 18.35
N GLU A 60 -23.67 -8.90 17.97
CA GLU A 60 -23.95 -8.61 16.57
C GLU A 60 -23.06 -7.49 16.06
N TYR A 61 -22.49 -7.72 14.89
CA TYR A 61 -21.65 -6.76 14.19
C TYR A 61 -22.15 -6.55 12.77
N GLN A 62 -22.13 -5.29 12.37
CA GLN A 62 -22.46 -4.83 11.04
C GLN A 62 -21.17 -4.51 10.29
N LEU A 63 -20.99 -5.13 9.13
CA LEU A 63 -19.90 -4.81 8.22
C LEU A 63 -20.08 -3.38 7.74
N ARG A 64 -19.02 -2.57 7.88
CA ARG A 64 -18.98 -1.19 7.40
C ARG A 64 -18.10 -0.99 6.18
N GLY A 65 -17.21 -1.92 5.89
CA GLY A 65 -16.39 -1.92 4.70
C GLY A 65 -15.04 -2.57 4.93
N LEU A 66 -14.11 -2.34 4.01
CA LEU A 66 -12.72 -2.72 4.23
C LEU A 66 -12.04 -1.84 5.28
N GLY A 67 -11.20 -2.48 6.10
CA GLY A 67 -10.33 -1.81 7.07
C GLY A 67 -8.96 -1.50 6.48
N GLY A 68 -8.24 -2.55 6.08
CA GLY A 68 -6.90 -2.43 5.51
C GLY A 68 -6.50 -3.68 4.72
N LEU A 69 -5.45 -3.54 3.93
CA LEU A 69 -4.89 -4.58 3.08
C LEU A 69 -3.52 -5.00 3.61
N TRP A 70 -3.23 -6.30 3.59
CA TRP A 70 -1.98 -6.88 4.09
C TRP A 70 -1.14 -7.41 2.92
N LEU A 71 0.18 -7.40 3.10
CA LEU A 71 1.18 -7.81 2.10
C LEU A 71 1.02 -9.23 1.56
N ASN A 72 0.52 -10.15 2.38
CA ASN A 72 0.33 -11.55 2.03
C ASN A 72 -0.98 -11.81 1.25
N GLY A 73 -1.57 -10.77 0.65
CA GLY A 73 -2.90 -10.82 0.04
C GLY A 73 -4.05 -10.90 1.04
N GLY A 74 -3.75 -10.73 2.34
CA GLY A 74 -4.76 -10.63 3.39
C GLY A 74 -5.52 -9.30 3.33
N TYR A 75 -6.68 -9.25 3.98
CA TYR A 75 -7.44 -8.01 4.20
C TYR A 75 -8.14 -8.09 5.55
N SER A 76 -8.37 -6.92 6.15
CA SER A 76 -9.23 -6.77 7.33
C SER A 76 -10.52 -6.05 6.96
N LEU A 77 -11.59 -6.39 7.69
CA LEU A 77 -12.89 -5.76 7.55
C LEU A 77 -13.17 -4.88 8.77
N ASN A 78 -13.82 -3.76 8.53
CA ASN A 78 -14.26 -2.83 9.55
C ASN A 78 -15.65 -3.22 10.03
N TRP A 79 -15.79 -3.32 11.35
CA TRP A 79 -17.03 -3.78 11.98
C TRP A 79 -17.59 -2.69 12.89
N GLN A 80 -18.91 -2.63 12.99
CA GLN A 80 -19.58 -1.83 14.00
C GLN A 80 -20.47 -2.73 14.85
N HIS A 81 -20.29 -2.67 16.17
CA HIS A 81 -21.17 -3.37 17.09
C HIS A 81 -22.58 -2.78 17.01
N VAL A 82 -23.59 -3.62 16.73
CA VAL A 82 -24.94 -3.17 16.40
C VAL A 82 -25.61 -2.40 17.55
N ARG A 83 -25.41 -2.83 18.80
CA ARG A 83 -26.05 -2.19 19.96
C ARG A 83 -25.31 -0.95 20.48
N SER A 84 -23.99 -1.03 20.59
CA SER A 84 -23.21 0.05 21.22
C SER A 84 -22.69 1.08 20.21
N GLY A 85 -22.79 0.80 18.91
CA GLY A 85 -22.22 1.63 17.86
C GLY A 85 -20.69 1.65 17.83
N LYS A 86 -20.01 0.93 18.74
CA LYS A 86 -18.55 0.87 18.82
C LYS A 86 -17.97 0.34 17.51
N PHE A 87 -17.04 1.09 16.94
CA PHE A 87 -16.32 0.70 15.75
C PHE A 87 -15.11 -0.16 16.14
N LEU A 88 -14.92 -1.24 15.40
CA LEU A 88 -13.73 -2.07 15.46
C LEU A 88 -13.00 -1.86 14.14
N ASP A 89 -11.91 -1.10 14.21
CA ASP A 89 -11.00 -0.98 13.08
C ASP A 89 -10.38 -2.35 12.79
N GLY A 90 -9.97 -2.61 11.56
CA GLY A 90 -9.43 -3.92 11.17
C GLY A 90 -8.10 -4.33 11.84
N SER A 91 -7.72 -3.74 12.98
CA SER A 91 -6.50 -4.01 13.74
C SER A 91 -6.59 -5.26 14.63
N CYS A 92 -5.44 -5.76 15.10
CA CYS A 92 -5.39 -6.86 16.07
C CYS A 92 -5.93 -6.46 17.45
N ALA A 93 -5.80 -5.19 17.85
CA ALA A 93 -6.20 -4.71 19.16
C ALA A 93 -7.73 -4.53 19.30
N SER A 94 -8.44 -4.35 18.19
CA SER A 94 -9.89 -4.13 18.20
C SER A 94 -10.71 -5.42 18.35
N GLY A 95 -10.09 -6.59 18.12
CA GLY A 95 -10.80 -7.86 18.03
C GLY A 95 -11.58 -8.05 16.72
N ALA A 96 -11.35 -7.23 15.69
CA ALA A 96 -12.00 -7.36 14.38
C ALA A 96 -11.57 -8.62 13.59
N LEU A 97 -10.36 -9.13 13.83
CA LEU A 97 -9.79 -10.28 13.11
C LEU A 97 -10.64 -11.57 13.27
N PRO A 98 -10.96 -12.03 14.49
CA PRO A 98 -11.83 -13.19 14.68
C PRO A 98 -13.19 -13.06 13.99
N ILE A 99 -13.79 -11.86 14.01
CA ILE A 99 -15.08 -11.58 13.37
C ILE A 99 -14.95 -11.69 11.84
N THR A 100 -13.87 -11.15 11.31
CA THR A 100 -13.54 -11.19 9.89
C THR A 100 -13.37 -12.63 9.39
N GLU A 101 -12.65 -13.47 10.12
CA GLU A 101 -12.47 -14.89 9.75
C GLU A 101 -13.78 -15.67 9.79
N GLN A 102 -14.61 -15.47 10.82
CA GLN A 102 -15.92 -16.10 10.89
C GLN A 102 -16.82 -15.67 9.73
N PHE A 103 -16.81 -14.38 9.36
CA PHE A 103 -17.63 -13.88 8.26
C PHE A 103 -17.15 -14.38 6.90
N LYS A 104 -15.83 -14.52 6.68
CA LYS A 104 -15.27 -15.12 5.45
C LYS A 104 -15.79 -16.54 5.22
N LEU A 105 -15.84 -17.34 6.28
CA LEU A 105 -16.34 -18.71 6.23
C LEU A 105 -17.84 -18.76 5.94
N LEU A 106 -18.62 -17.86 6.55
CA LEU A 106 -20.08 -17.86 6.42
C LEU A 106 -20.59 -17.19 5.13
N CYS A 107 -19.89 -16.16 4.65
CA CYS A 107 -20.31 -15.29 3.57
C CYS A 107 -19.21 -15.07 2.51
N PRO A 108 -18.60 -16.13 1.95
CA PRO A 108 -17.46 -16.00 1.04
C PRO A 108 -17.77 -15.17 -0.20
N ALA A 109 -18.97 -15.30 -0.78
CA ALA A 109 -19.38 -14.52 -1.95
C ALA A 109 -19.58 -13.03 -1.65
N ALA A 110 -20.06 -12.67 -0.46
CA ALA A 110 -20.21 -11.28 -0.06
C ALA A 110 -18.84 -10.62 0.12
N VAL A 111 -17.90 -11.35 0.72
CA VAL A 111 -16.52 -10.90 0.86
C VAL A 111 -15.85 -10.79 -0.51
N GLU A 112 -15.99 -11.79 -1.38
CA GLU A 112 -15.42 -11.73 -2.74
C GLU A 112 -15.92 -10.51 -3.51
N ARG A 113 -17.20 -10.11 -3.40
CA ARG A 113 -17.69 -8.88 -4.04
C ARG A 113 -17.00 -7.60 -3.52
N LEU A 114 -16.61 -7.59 -2.25
CA LEU A 114 -15.90 -6.47 -1.62
C LEU A 114 -14.42 -6.41 -2.02
N VAL A 115 -13.74 -7.56 -2.08
CA VAL A 115 -12.29 -7.61 -2.38
C VAL A 115 -11.94 -7.91 -3.84
N ALA A 116 -12.85 -8.41 -4.67
CA ALA A 116 -12.57 -8.67 -6.09
C ALA A 116 -12.07 -7.42 -6.84
N PRO A 117 -12.63 -6.21 -6.64
CA PRO A 117 -12.08 -4.99 -7.23
C PRO A 117 -10.67 -4.66 -6.74
N LEU A 118 -10.29 -5.18 -5.56
CA LEU A 118 -9.02 -4.97 -4.89
C LEU A 118 -8.01 -6.09 -5.13
N ARG A 119 -8.43 -7.23 -5.68
CA ARG A 119 -7.58 -8.43 -5.84
C ARG A 119 -6.43 -8.22 -6.82
N SER A 120 -6.67 -7.42 -7.87
CA SER A 120 -5.60 -6.90 -8.73
C SER A 120 -4.59 -6.05 -7.95
N TYR A 121 -5.04 -5.38 -6.90
CA TYR A 121 -4.21 -4.54 -6.03
C TYR A 121 -3.66 -5.32 -4.82
N LEU A 122 -3.77 -6.65 -4.76
CA LEU A 122 -3.34 -7.43 -3.58
C LEU A 122 -2.17 -8.37 -3.86
N ASP A 123 -1.75 -8.46 -5.11
CA ASP A 123 -0.68 -9.33 -5.53
C ASP A 123 0.57 -8.47 -5.79
N GLU A 124 1.62 -8.62 -4.98
CA GLU A 124 2.92 -7.97 -5.20
C GLU A 124 3.43 -8.19 -6.63
N SER A 125 3.12 -9.35 -7.22
CA SER A 125 3.48 -9.66 -8.60
C SER A 125 2.62 -8.91 -9.63
N TYR A 126 1.41 -8.47 -9.27
CA TYR A 126 0.60 -7.60 -10.11
C TYR A 126 1.17 -6.18 -10.13
N TRP A 127 1.42 -5.58 -8.96
CA TRP A 127 1.97 -4.22 -8.88
C TRP A 127 3.32 -4.12 -9.59
N ALA A 128 4.17 -5.16 -9.49
CA ALA A 128 5.48 -5.21 -10.11
C ALA A 128 5.47 -5.40 -11.64
N LYS A 129 4.40 -5.96 -12.21
CA LYS A 129 4.35 -6.30 -13.65
C LYS A 129 3.54 -5.32 -14.48
N PHE A 130 2.48 -4.76 -13.90
CA PHE A 130 1.46 -4.08 -14.71
C PHE A 130 1.50 -2.57 -14.59
N TRP A 131 2.31 -2.00 -13.71
CA TRP A 131 2.36 -0.56 -13.51
C TRP A 131 3.49 0.08 -14.28
N ARG A 132 3.13 1.14 -15.01
CA ARG A 132 4.07 1.95 -15.77
C ARG A 132 3.98 3.41 -15.41
N VAL A 133 5.12 4.08 -15.39
CA VAL A 133 5.19 5.53 -15.29
C VAL A 133 5.39 6.15 -16.67
N ASP A 134 4.60 7.18 -16.97
CA ASP A 134 4.75 8.02 -18.16
C ASP A 134 4.50 9.50 -17.82
N GLN A 135 4.58 10.38 -18.81
CA GLN A 135 4.35 11.82 -18.67
C GLN A 135 2.95 12.23 -18.16
N ARG A 136 1.98 11.31 -18.14
CA ARG A 136 0.63 11.52 -17.61
C ARG A 136 0.53 11.10 -16.14
N GLY A 137 1.44 10.27 -15.63
CA GLY A 137 1.46 9.79 -14.25
C GLY A 137 1.72 8.28 -14.14
N ILE A 138 0.98 7.59 -13.26
CA ILE A 138 1.10 6.15 -13.05
C ILE A 138 -0.07 5.45 -13.72
N TYR A 139 0.23 4.52 -14.62
CA TYR A 139 -0.72 3.83 -15.47
C TYR A 139 -0.71 2.32 -15.21
N ASP A 140 -1.90 1.73 -15.05
CA ASP A 140 -2.08 0.28 -15.00
C ASP A 140 -2.29 -0.25 -16.43
N THR A 141 -1.30 -0.98 -16.93
CA THR A 141 -1.27 -1.54 -18.27
C THR A 141 -2.28 -2.66 -18.49
N ASN A 142 -2.62 -3.42 -17.44
CA ASN A 142 -3.57 -4.51 -17.54
C ASN A 142 -5.00 -3.97 -17.58
N GLN A 143 -5.31 -3.02 -16.70
CA GLN A 143 -6.64 -2.39 -16.64
C GLN A 143 -6.82 -1.25 -17.65
N LYS A 144 -5.74 -0.89 -18.35
CA LYS A 144 -5.69 0.21 -19.31
C LYS A 144 -6.22 1.54 -18.74
N LYS A 145 -5.87 1.84 -17.49
CA LYS A 145 -6.37 3.02 -16.78
C LYS A 145 -5.27 3.74 -16.01
N LEU A 146 -5.39 5.05 -15.88
CA LEU A 146 -4.54 5.83 -14.98
C LEU A 146 -4.88 5.49 -13.54
N VAL A 147 -3.88 5.02 -12.80
CA VAL A 147 -3.94 4.89 -11.35
C VAL A 147 -3.81 6.27 -10.71
N PHE A 148 -2.94 7.09 -11.32
CA PHE A 148 -2.67 8.45 -10.89
C PHE A 148 -2.41 9.33 -12.09
N SER A 149 -3.10 10.47 -12.16
CA SER A 149 -2.93 11.49 -13.19
C SER A 149 -2.21 12.71 -12.61
N ILE A 150 -1.11 13.11 -13.25
CA ILE A 150 -0.39 14.36 -12.96
C ILE A 150 -1.23 15.57 -13.42
N GLN A 151 -2.02 15.41 -14.49
CA GLN A 151 -2.88 16.46 -15.03
C GLN A 151 -4.17 16.63 -14.21
N GLU A 152 -4.68 15.52 -13.65
CA GLU A 152 -5.93 15.47 -12.89
C GLU A 152 -5.74 14.75 -11.55
N PRO A 153 -4.98 15.35 -10.60
CA PRO A 153 -4.65 14.74 -9.31
C PRO A 153 -5.86 14.23 -8.53
N GLU A 154 -6.96 14.98 -8.57
CA GLU A 154 -8.15 14.68 -7.77
C GLU A 154 -8.83 13.38 -8.20
N GLU A 155 -8.72 12.99 -9.47
CA GLU A 155 -9.32 11.77 -10.00
C GLU A 155 -8.51 10.52 -9.58
N GLY A 156 -7.18 10.61 -9.65
CA GLY A 156 -6.28 9.54 -9.17
C GLY A 156 -6.29 9.35 -7.65
N LEU A 157 -6.39 10.44 -6.89
CA LEU A 157 -6.44 10.42 -5.43
C LEU A 157 -7.71 9.77 -4.88
N LYS A 158 -8.86 9.88 -5.55
CA LYS A 158 -10.10 9.18 -5.15
C LYS A 158 -9.93 7.66 -5.21
N SER A 159 -9.13 7.15 -6.15
CA SER A 159 -8.86 5.72 -6.33
C SER A 159 -7.74 5.19 -5.44
N ALA A 160 -6.71 6.01 -5.17
CA ALA A 160 -5.53 5.62 -4.39
C ALA A 160 -5.70 5.74 -2.86
N ARG A 161 -6.68 6.53 -2.39
CA ARG A 161 -6.96 6.77 -0.95
C ARG A 161 -7.23 5.49 -0.12
N ALA A 162 -7.60 4.39 -0.76
CA ALA A 162 -7.86 3.11 -0.08
C ALA A 162 -6.58 2.29 0.19
N VAL A 163 -5.43 2.63 -0.41
CA VAL A 163 -4.24 1.77 -0.48
C VAL A 163 -3.04 2.31 0.31
N PHE A 164 -2.89 3.63 0.42
CA PHE A 164 -1.67 4.24 0.98
C PHE A 164 -1.89 4.77 2.39
N ALA A 165 -1.04 4.32 3.31
CA ALA A 165 -1.30 4.36 4.76
C ALA A 165 -0.99 5.68 5.46
N GLU A 166 -0.31 6.63 4.82
CA GLU A 166 0.10 7.86 5.52
C GLU A 166 0.27 9.03 4.56
N ARG A 167 -0.47 10.13 4.78
CA ARG A 167 -0.27 11.41 4.11
C ARG A 167 0.54 12.30 5.04
N LYS A 168 1.87 12.31 4.88
CA LYS A 168 2.70 13.34 5.54
C LYS A 168 2.77 14.55 4.63
N VAL A 169 2.07 15.63 5.00
CA VAL A 169 2.14 16.92 4.32
C VAL A 169 3.24 17.72 5.00
N THR A 170 4.34 17.97 4.30
CA THR A 170 5.38 18.89 4.76
C THR A 170 5.28 20.17 3.94
N THR A 171 4.99 21.30 4.59
CA THR A 171 4.92 22.62 3.97
C THR A 171 6.32 23.23 3.94
N ALA A 172 6.85 23.58 2.77
CA ALA A 172 8.11 24.33 2.69
C ALA A 172 7.85 25.83 2.97
N GLN A 173 8.75 26.46 3.73
CA GLN A 173 8.72 27.88 4.08
C GLN A 173 9.74 28.63 3.20
N GLU A 174 9.32 29.74 2.59
CA GLU A 174 10.01 30.50 1.52
C GLU A 174 11.41 31.05 1.84
N GLU A 175 12.25 31.10 0.79
CA GLU A 175 13.40 32.02 0.67
C GLU A 175 13.31 32.95 -0.57
N SER A 176 12.15 33.11 -1.21
CA SER A 176 12.01 34.05 -2.35
C SER A 176 10.66 34.75 -2.33
N THR A 177 10.64 36.04 -2.62
CA THR A 177 9.55 37.07 -2.56
C THR A 177 8.11 36.76 -3.09
N ARG A 178 7.71 35.51 -3.30
CA ARG A 178 6.32 35.09 -3.56
C ARG A 178 6.07 33.71 -2.94
N PRO A 179 5.02 33.51 -2.12
CA PRO A 179 4.78 32.23 -1.44
C PRO A 179 4.43 31.14 -2.42
N ILE A 180 5.46 30.41 -2.85
CA ILE A 180 5.33 29.11 -3.47
C ILE A 180 4.99 28.14 -2.33
N LEU A 181 3.69 27.86 -2.19
CA LEU A 181 3.22 26.81 -1.29
C LEU A 181 3.48 25.47 -1.96
N THR A 182 4.68 24.93 -1.76
CA THR A 182 5.03 23.58 -2.20
C THR A 182 4.58 22.55 -1.18
N TYR A 183 3.72 21.63 -1.59
CA TYR A 183 3.28 20.49 -0.78
C TYR A 183 3.95 19.21 -1.23
N ASN A 184 4.57 18.54 -0.27
CA ASN A 184 5.18 17.24 -0.47
C ASN A 184 4.22 16.16 0.02
N MET A 185 3.82 15.24 -0.85
CA MET A 185 3.00 14.09 -0.48
C MET A 185 3.80 12.82 -0.72
N ILE A 186 4.12 12.11 0.36
CA ILE A 186 4.81 10.82 0.31
C ILE A 186 3.77 9.71 0.46
N PHE A 187 3.77 8.77 -0.47
CA PHE A 187 2.91 7.59 -0.42
C PHE A 187 3.74 6.41 0.02
N LYS A 188 3.43 5.90 1.22
CA LYS A 188 4.13 4.75 1.81
C LYS A 188 3.30 3.48 1.73
N PHE A 189 3.99 2.37 1.51
CA PHE A 189 3.45 1.03 1.65
C PHE A 189 4.45 0.21 2.50
N ASN A 190 4.01 -0.24 3.67
CA ASN A 190 4.83 -0.95 4.68
C ASN A 190 6.12 -0.21 5.07
N GLY A 191 6.00 1.10 5.33
CA GLY A 191 7.12 1.93 5.75
C GLY A 191 8.12 2.28 4.64
N LYS A 192 7.92 1.80 3.41
CA LYS A 192 8.72 2.17 2.23
C LYS A 192 7.98 3.19 1.37
N ASP A 193 8.70 4.20 0.91
CA ASP A 193 8.19 5.23 0.02
C ASP A 193 8.02 4.63 -1.38
N ILE A 194 6.80 4.68 -1.92
CA ILE A 194 6.49 4.18 -3.27
C ILE A 194 6.64 5.31 -4.27
N TYR A 195 6.09 6.49 -3.95
CA TYR A 195 6.30 7.71 -4.72
C TYR A 195 6.08 8.96 -3.86
N TYR A 196 6.67 10.05 -4.33
CA TYR A 196 6.67 11.40 -3.79
C TYR A 196 6.07 12.34 -4.82
N LEU A 197 5.22 13.26 -4.39
CA LEU A 197 4.63 14.30 -5.24
C LEU A 197 5.00 15.67 -4.70
N GLU A 198 5.35 16.55 -5.63
CA GLU A 198 5.52 17.98 -5.39
C GLU A 198 4.35 18.73 -6.04
N VAL A 199 3.69 19.58 -5.25
CA VAL A 199 2.52 20.34 -5.69
C VAL A 199 2.74 21.82 -5.42
N ASP A 200 2.65 22.65 -6.45
CA ASP A 200 2.68 24.11 -6.36
C ASP A 200 1.26 24.68 -6.23
N GLN A 201 1.05 25.53 -5.22
CA GLN A 201 -0.18 26.32 -5.00
C GLN A 201 0.04 27.84 -5.09
N SER A 202 1.12 28.29 -5.74
CA SER A 202 1.47 29.70 -5.87
C SER A 202 0.35 30.55 -6.52
N ASP A 203 -0.46 29.97 -7.42
CA ASP A 203 -1.59 30.65 -8.05
C ASP A 203 -2.95 30.20 -7.49
N ARG A 204 -3.49 30.99 -6.54
CA ARG A 204 -4.81 30.79 -5.94
C ARG A 204 -5.97 30.76 -6.94
N ARG A 205 -5.82 31.30 -8.16
CA ARG A 205 -6.89 31.31 -9.19
C ARG A 205 -6.89 30.04 -10.03
N ARG A 206 -5.76 29.34 -10.14
CA ARG A 206 -5.59 28.14 -10.98
C ARG A 206 -5.66 26.83 -10.21
N GLY A 207 -5.71 26.88 -8.87
CA GLY A 207 -5.74 25.69 -8.02
C GLY A 207 -4.36 25.03 -7.89
N ALA A 208 -4.29 23.99 -7.07
CA ALA A 208 -3.06 23.23 -6.84
C ALA A 208 -2.62 22.50 -8.10
N ARG A 209 -1.35 22.65 -8.50
CA ARG A 209 -0.77 21.99 -9.68
C ARG A 209 0.37 21.08 -9.26
N ILE A 210 0.34 19.82 -9.68
CA ILE A 210 1.50 18.95 -9.52
C ILE A 210 2.60 19.48 -10.42
N THR A 211 3.79 19.69 -9.87
CA THR A 211 4.99 20.09 -10.62
C THR A 211 5.85 18.88 -10.92
N LYS A 212 5.89 17.92 -10.01
CA LYS A 212 6.80 16.77 -10.08
C LYS A 212 6.23 15.52 -9.40
N LEU A 213 6.50 14.37 -10.00
CA LEU A 213 6.29 13.04 -9.43
C LEU A 213 7.62 12.30 -9.39
N THR A 214 8.04 11.81 -8.22
CA THR A 214 9.24 11.00 -8.04
C THR A 214 8.83 9.60 -7.58
N VAL A 215 9.17 8.57 -8.33
CA VAL A 215 8.86 7.17 -8.03
C VAL A 215 10.11 6.47 -7.52
N SER A 216 10.05 5.92 -6.30
CA SER A 216 11.15 5.21 -5.62
C SER A 216 10.94 3.70 -5.53
N SER A 217 9.83 3.19 -6.07
CA SER A 217 9.50 1.77 -6.04
C SER A 217 10.21 0.97 -7.15
N PRO A 218 10.90 -0.14 -6.84
CA PRO A 218 11.51 -1.03 -7.85
C PRO A 218 10.46 -1.79 -8.69
N ASN A 219 9.20 -1.78 -8.24
CA ASN A 219 8.09 -2.48 -8.87
C ASN A 219 7.40 -1.63 -9.95
N ILE A 220 7.81 -0.38 -10.14
CA ILE A 220 7.25 0.50 -11.18
C ILE A 220 8.35 0.74 -12.20
N SER A 221 8.03 0.48 -13.47
CA SER A 221 8.93 0.75 -14.59
C SER A 221 8.38 1.86 -15.47
N ASP A 222 9.23 2.51 -16.26
CA ASP A 222 8.75 3.42 -17.30
C ASP A 222 8.35 2.65 -18.58
N ALA A 223 7.95 3.37 -19.64
CA ALA A 223 7.64 2.76 -20.94
C ALA A 223 8.85 2.06 -21.59
N ALA A 224 10.08 2.44 -21.25
CA ALA A 224 11.30 1.75 -21.67
C ALA A 224 11.65 0.51 -20.83
N GLY A 225 10.86 0.19 -19.81
CA GLY A 225 11.13 -0.93 -18.90
C GLY A 225 12.23 -0.64 -17.87
N VAL A 226 12.61 0.63 -17.70
CA VAL A 226 13.54 1.05 -16.65
C VAL A 226 12.80 1.12 -15.32
N SER A 227 13.29 0.42 -14.30
CA SER A 227 12.76 0.49 -12.93
C SER A 227 13.81 0.91 -11.92
N VAL A 228 13.39 1.30 -10.71
CA VAL A 228 14.32 1.53 -9.59
C VAL A 228 15.11 0.25 -9.29
N GLY A 229 16.42 0.41 -9.10
CA GLY A 229 17.40 -0.68 -8.94
C GLY A 229 18.00 -1.18 -10.26
N SER A 230 17.45 -0.78 -11.41
CA SER A 230 17.99 -1.13 -12.74
C SER A 230 19.30 -0.40 -13.02
N ARG A 231 20.20 -1.03 -13.76
CA ARG A 231 21.35 -0.35 -14.38
C ARG A 231 20.96 0.00 -15.81
N LEU A 232 21.00 1.29 -16.16
CA LEU A 232 20.55 1.76 -17.48
C LEU A 232 21.30 1.10 -18.64
N ILE A 233 22.56 0.71 -18.43
CA ILE A 233 23.37 0.02 -19.44
C ILE A 233 22.88 -1.40 -19.74
N ASP A 234 22.18 -2.04 -18.80
CA ASP A 234 21.65 -3.40 -18.94
C ASP A 234 20.25 -3.43 -19.55
N VAL A 235 19.59 -2.26 -19.68
CA VAL A 235 18.22 -2.18 -20.19
C VAL A 235 18.22 -2.34 -21.71
N ALA A 236 17.61 -3.42 -22.18
CA ALA A 236 17.54 -3.75 -23.60
C ALA A 236 16.89 -2.61 -24.39
N GLY A 237 17.60 -2.12 -25.42
CA GLY A 237 17.12 -1.04 -26.29
C GLY A 237 17.28 0.38 -25.72
N TYR A 238 17.79 0.54 -24.49
CA TYR A 238 18.05 1.87 -23.94
C TYR A 238 19.35 2.47 -24.51
N ASN A 239 19.23 3.57 -25.26
CA ASN A 239 20.38 4.23 -25.91
C ASN A 239 21.00 5.30 -25.01
N TRP A 240 21.67 4.86 -23.94
CA TRP A 240 22.30 5.76 -22.96
C TRP A 240 23.26 6.78 -23.59
N ARG A 241 23.90 6.47 -24.72
CA ARG A 241 24.82 7.40 -25.41
C ARG A 241 24.13 8.67 -25.93
N LYS A 242 22.83 8.58 -26.24
CA LYS A 242 22.02 9.71 -26.71
C LYS A 242 21.16 10.33 -25.63
N LEU A 243 20.87 9.58 -24.57
CA LEU A 243 19.86 9.92 -23.57
C LEU A 243 20.45 10.32 -22.23
N CYS A 244 21.75 10.09 -22.01
CA CYS A 244 22.46 10.51 -20.82
C CYS A 244 23.49 11.58 -21.17
N GLU A 245 23.43 12.69 -20.45
CA GLU A 245 24.34 13.82 -20.58
C GLU A 245 24.91 14.20 -19.21
N GLU A 246 26.11 14.80 -19.22
CA GLU A 246 26.68 15.40 -18.02
C GLU A 246 26.10 16.81 -17.85
N TYR A 247 25.52 17.08 -16.69
CA TYR A 247 24.97 18.38 -16.33
C TYR A 247 25.25 18.66 -14.86
N GLU A 248 25.84 19.82 -14.56
CA GLU A 248 26.14 20.28 -13.18
C GLU A 248 26.84 19.22 -12.32
N ALA A 249 27.89 18.59 -12.87
CA ALA A 249 28.66 17.52 -12.22
C ALA A 249 27.84 16.26 -11.86
N ARG A 250 26.71 16.05 -12.55
CA ARG A 250 25.86 14.86 -12.43
C ARG A 250 25.58 14.24 -13.79
N VAL A 251 25.28 12.95 -13.82
CA VAL A 251 24.76 12.29 -15.02
C VAL A 251 23.24 12.37 -15.02
N ASN A 252 22.69 13.12 -15.98
CA ASN A 252 21.27 13.24 -16.20
C ASN A 252 20.84 12.32 -17.35
N CYS A 253 20.00 11.33 -17.06
CA CYS A 253 19.52 10.35 -18.03
C CYS A 253 18.01 10.46 -18.22
N ARG A 254 17.53 10.51 -19.47
CA ARG A 254 16.11 10.67 -19.80
C ARG A 254 15.50 9.42 -20.42
N SER A 255 14.18 9.26 -20.33
CA SER A 255 13.48 8.16 -20.99
C SER A 255 13.54 8.27 -22.52
N SER A 256 13.61 7.12 -23.18
CA SER A 256 13.49 7.03 -24.64
C SER A 256 12.12 7.49 -25.16
N TYR A 257 11.10 7.52 -24.30
CA TYR A 257 9.71 7.79 -24.68
C TYR A 257 9.24 9.19 -24.30
N SER A 258 9.96 9.88 -23.40
CA SER A 258 9.56 11.21 -22.96
C SER A 258 10.75 11.98 -22.38
N SER A 259 10.92 13.22 -22.83
CA SER A 259 11.88 14.16 -22.24
C SER A 259 11.46 14.65 -20.85
N LYS A 260 10.23 14.34 -20.43
CA LYS A 260 9.67 14.69 -19.12
C LYS A 260 9.91 13.61 -18.08
N VAL A 261 10.47 12.47 -18.48
CA VAL A 261 10.80 11.37 -17.58
C VAL A 261 12.32 11.27 -17.46
N THR A 262 12.83 11.35 -16.24
CA THR A 262 14.25 11.43 -15.91
C THR A 262 14.61 10.36 -14.89
N TYR A 263 15.80 9.78 -14.97
CA TYR A 263 16.29 8.76 -14.05
C TYR A 263 17.34 9.36 -13.12
N ILE A 264 17.10 9.27 -11.82
CA ILE A 264 18.05 9.66 -10.78
C ILE A 264 18.88 8.44 -10.40
N LEU A 265 20.20 8.59 -10.36
CA LEU A 265 21.14 7.49 -10.08
C LEU A 265 21.66 7.58 -8.63
N ASP A 266 22.05 6.43 -8.04
CA ASP A 266 22.56 6.38 -6.66
C ASP A 266 23.93 7.09 -6.47
N ASP A 267 24.79 7.05 -7.49
CA ASP A 267 26.15 7.62 -7.50
C ASP A 267 26.36 8.48 -8.77
N ASP A 268 25.61 9.57 -8.90
CA ASP A 268 25.60 10.40 -10.12
C ASP A 268 26.77 11.39 -10.25
N VAL A 269 27.64 11.52 -9.23
CA VAL A 269 28.69 12.54 -9.18
C VAL A 269 29.80 12.28 -10.19
N VAL A 270 30.01 13.22 -11.11
CA VAL A 270 31.09 13.19 -12.10
C VAL A 270 32.32 13.92 -11.54
N THR A 271 33.45 13.22 -11.44
CA THR A 271 34.73 13.82 -11.02
C THR A 271 35.68 13.93 -12.20
N GLY A 272 35.54 15.00 -13.00
CA GLY A 272 36.52 15.55 -13.96
C GLY A 272 37.13 14.66 -15.06
N ARG A 273 37.01 13.33 -14.98
CA ARG A 273 37.58 12.31 -15.89
C ARG A 273 36.72 11.04 -15.96
N THR A 274 35.60 10.98 -15.28
CA THR A 274 34.76 9.78 -15.24
C THR A 274 33.94 9.68 -16.51
N LEU A 275 34.17 8.65 -17.32
CA LEU A 275 33.31 8.36 -18.48
C LEU A 275 31.90 8.02 -18.00
N ILE A 276 30.86 8.59 -18.63
CA ILE A 276 29.44 8.30 -18.33
C ILE A 276 29.19 6.78 -18.28
N GLN A 277 29.79 6.02 -19.19
CA GLN A 277 29.70 4.55 -19.20
C GLN A 277 30.21 3.90 -17.90
N SER A 278 31.28 4.43 -17.30
CA SER A 278 31.82 3.93 -16.03
C SER A 278 30.89 4.24 -14.86
N ILE A 279 30.13 5.34 -14.92
CA ILE A 279 29.13 5.69 -13.91
C ILE A 279 27.92 4.76 -14.06
N LEU A 280 27.40 4.63 -15.28
CA LEU A 280 26.24 3.79 -15.57
C LEU A 280 26.45 2.28 -15.34
N SER A 281 27.69 1.80 -15.38
CA SER A 281 27.99 0.38 -15.09
C SER A 281 27.95 0.04 -13.60
N LYS A 282 28.12 1.04 -12.73
CA LYS A 282 28.14 0.90 -11.27
C LYS A 282 26.86 1.43 -10.60
N SER A 283 26.29 2.48 -11.18
CA SER A 283 25.13 3.17 -10.63
C SER A 283 23.84 2.47 -10.99
N ARG A 284 22.92 2.45 -10.03
CA ARG A 284 21.54 2.00 -10.24
C ARG A 284 20.62 3.20 -10.26
N VAL A 285 19.47 3.03 -10.91
CA VAL A 285 18.37 4.00 -10.84
C VAL A 285 17.84 4.00 -9.42
N LYS A 286 17.97 5.12 -8.73
CA LYS A 286 17.44 5.38 -7.40
C LYS A 286 15.96 5.76 -7.44
N ALA A 287 15.59 6.57 -8.43
CA ALA A 287 14.24 7.06 -8.60
C ALA A 287 13.96 7.42 -10.07
N ILE A 288 12.68 7.39 -10.44
CA ILE A 288 12.19 7.90 -11.73
C ILE A 288 11.41 9.18 -11.45
N GLU A 289 11.83 10.28 -12.07
CA GLU A 289 11.17 11.58 -11.95
C GLU A 289 10.36 11.90 -13.19
N VAL A 290 9.17 12.45 -12.99
CA VAL A 290 8.28 12.92 -14.04
C VAL A 290 7.95 14.38 -13.78
N GLU A 291 8.28 15.22 -14.75
CA GLU A 291 7.86 16.61 -14.76
C GLU A 291 6.47 16.77 -15.37
N ALA A 292 5.63 17.60 -14.75
CA ALA A 292 4.35 17.95 -15.33
C ALA A 292 4.53 18.78 -16.63
N PRO A 293 3.74 18.51 -17.69
CA PRO A 293 3.67 19.40 -18.84
C PRO A 293 2.93 20.69 -18.43
N PHE A 294 3.58 21.84 -18.62
CA PHE A 294 3.01 23.16 -18.38
C PHE A 294 2.16 23.64 -19.56
#